data_AF-R9MQS0-F1
#
_entry.id   AF-R9MQS0-F1
#
_cell.length_a   1.000
_cell.length_b   1.000
_cell.length_c   1.000
_cell.angle_alpha   90.00
_cell.angle_beta   90.00
_cell.angle_gamma   90.00
#
_symmetry.space_group_name_H-M   'P 1'
#
loop_
_entity.id
_entity.type
_entity.pdbx_description
1 polymer ?
#
loop_
_entity_poly.entity_id
_entity_poly.type
_entity_poly.pdbx_seq_one_letter_code
_entity_poly.pdbx_strand_id
1 'polypeptide(L)'
;MQQLKYQLKNIRRDKLCLLTFLLPIIVGIVINLLPAISFQMLNQVSFGSIKNDLPEEAAVWLRQNGNLIEFKTRNDLEAAVNDPATQMIGVLRSENGICAVLSGDEFELYSTIGKTLSQLYENRIKETVFLKTLIPQEANYDGLKSLLIVITLITAMFMGCTFNSMNIIGEKEDGIALVNQILPMNTRTYILQKLALGFWGELYRRRLRLFFVLKLIKDK
;
A
#
# COMPACT_ATOMS: atom_id res chain seq x y z
N MET A 1 -27.69 32.05 11.14
CA MET A 1 -26.25 32.24 10.80
C MET A 1 -25.30 32.02 11.97
N GLN A 2 -25.47 32.65 13.15
CA GLN A 2 -24.46 32.56 14.23
C GLN A 2 -24.20 31.12 14.73
N GLN A 3 -25.23 30.28 14.87
CA GLN A 3 -25.11 28.85 15.22
C GLN A 3 -24.13 28.08 14.33
N LEU A 4 -24.18 28.32 13.02
CA LEU A 4 -23.34 27.64 12.03
C LEU A 4 -21.86 28.06 12.17
N LYS A 5 -21.61 29.35 12.52
CA LYS A 5 -20.27 29.82 12.90
C LYS A 5 -19.79 29.21 14.23
N TYR A 6 -20.68 28.98 15.19
CA TYR A 6 -20.35 28.33 16.46
C TYR A 6 -19.97 26.86 16.26
N GLN A 7 -20.75 26.08 15.52
CA GLN A 7 -20.42 24.68 15.24
C GLN A 7 -19.13 24.55 14.41
N LEU A 8 -18.86 25.43 13.43
CA LEU A 8 -17.55 25.46 12.75
C LEU A 8 -16.39 25.78 13.72
N LYS A 9 -16.62 26.65 14.71
CA LYS A 9 -15.62 26.98 15.74
C LYS A 9 -15.39 25.82 16.71
N ASN A 10 -16.41 25.01 17.01
CA ASN A 10 -16.27 23.82 17.83
C ASN A 10 -15.56 22.67 17.08
N ILE A 11 -15.95 22.42 15.83
CA ILE A 11 -15.24 21.51 14.90
C ILE A 11 -13.75 21.83 14.81
N ARG A 12 -13.37 23.12 14.87
CA ARG A 12 -11.96 23.56 14.84
C ARG A 12 -11.18 23.26 16.14
N ARG A 13 -11.86 22.97 17.26
CA ARG A 13 -11.19 22.57 18.52
C ARG A 13 -10.82 21.10 18.55
N ASP A 14 -11.63 20.22 17.95
CA ASP A 14 -11.34 18.79 17.91
C ASP A 14 -10.23 18.47 16.89
N LYS A 15 -8.99 18.51 17.39
CA LYS A 15 -7.78 18.15 16.65
C LYS A 15 -7.78 16.68 16.20
N LEU A 16 -8.40 15.78 16.97
CA LEU A 16 -8.41 14.35 16.65
C LEU A 16 -9.36 14.06 15.50
N CYS A 17 -10.58 14.62 15.53
CA CYS A 17 -11.48 14.57 14.38
C CYS A 17 -10.84 15.19 13.14
N LEU A 18 -10.19 16.37 13.24
CA LEU A 18 -9.54 17.00 12.09
C LEU A 18 -8.38 16.17 11.51
N LEU A 19 -7.51 15.60 12.37
CA LEU A 19 -6.40 14.75 11.94
C LEU A 19 -6.90 13.47 11.27
N THR A 20 -7.85 12.78 11.91
CA THR A 20 -8.49 11.56 11.38
C THR A 20 -9.18 11.84 10.05
N PHE A 21 -9.87 12.98 9.93
CA PHE A 21 -10.57 13.40 8.71
C PHE A 21 -9.63 13.92 7.60
N LEU A 22 -8.34 14.15 7.88
CA LEU A 22 -7.31 14.50 6.89
C LEU A 22 -6.49 13.27 6.43
N LEU A 23 -6.30 12.29 7.31
CA LEU A 23 -5.43 11.12 7.08
C LEU A 23 -5.70 10.39 5.76
N PRO A 24 -6.95 10.06 5.34
CA PRO A 24 -7.18 9.40 4.06
C PRO A 24 -6.84 10.25 2.82
N ILE A 25 -6.79 11.58 2.95
CA ILE A 25 -6.35 12.47 1.87
C ILE A 25 -4.83 12.38 1.73
N ILE A 26 -4.10 12.39 2.85
CA ILE A 26 -2.64 12.21 2.89
C ILE A 26 -2.27 10.83 2.34
N VAL A 27 -2.93 9.77 2.80
CA VAL A 27 -2.72 8.39 2.32
C VAL A 27 -3.00 8.27 0.83
N GLY A 28 -4.08 8.87 0.32
CA GLY A 28 -4.37 8.90 -1.12
C GLY A 28 -3.32 9.64 -1.96
N ILE A 29 -2.69 10.69 -1.42
CA ILE A 29 -1.56 11.38 -2.07
C ILE A 29 -0.32 10.48 -2.07
N VAL A 30 0.02 9.84 -0.96
CA VAL A 30 1.17 8.92 -0.85
C VAL A 30 1.03 7.72 -1.80
N ILE A 31 -0.15 7.10 -1.88
CA ILE A 31 -0.44 6.00 -2.84
C ILE A 31 -0.28 6.45 -4.31
N ASN A 32 -0.45 7.74 -4.61
CA ASN A 32 -0.24 8.24 -5.96
C ASN A 32 1.22 8.60 -6.26
N LEU A 33 1.95 9.13 -5.28
CA LEU A 33 3.38 9.46 -5.38
C LEU A 33 4.29 8.23 -5.34
N LEU A 34 3.83 7.10 -4.79
CA LEU A 34 4.56 5.83 -4.79
C LEU A 34 4.83 5.33 -6.24
N PRO A 35 6.10 5.12 -6.64
CA PRO A 35 6.42 4.60 -7.97
C PRO A 35 5.85 3.19 -8.18
N ALA A 36 5.45 2.87 -9.42
CA ALA A 36 5.07 1.50 -9.79
C ALA A 36 6.20 0.49 -9.47
N ILE A 37 7.46 0.93 -9.63
CA ILE A 37 8.69 0.17 -9.40
C ILE A 37 8.80 -0.38 -7.96
N SER A 38 8.29 0.32 -6.93
CA SER A 38 8.35 -0.20 -5.55
C SER A 38 7.41 -1.37 -5.32
N PHE A 39 6.29 -1.44 -6.04
CA PHE A 39 5.38 -2.60 -6.02
C PHE A 39 5.88 -3.77 -6.88
N GLN A 40 6.73 -3.48 -7.88
CA GLN A 40 7.40 -4.50 -8.68
C GLN A 40 8.35 -5.36 -7.84
N MET A 41 9.20 -4.73 -7.03
CA MET A 41 10.13 -5.45 -6.14
C MET A 41 9.40 -6.30 -5.09
N LEU A 42 8.24 -5.87 -4.59
CA LEU A 42 7.43 -6.60 -3.61
C LEU A 42 6.79 -7.89 -4.15
N ASN A 43 6.75 -8.08 -5.48
CA ASN A 43 6.20 -9.27 -6.14
C ASN A 43 7.25 -9.99 -7.01
N GLN A 44 8.54 -9.68 -6.84
CA GLN A 44 9.64 -10.36 -7.51
C GLN A 44 10.46 -11.15 -6.49
N VAL A 45 10.84 -12.37 -6.86
CA VAL A 45 11.76 -13.18 -6.05
C VAL A 45 13.08 -12.43 -5.93
N SER A 46 13.56 -12.24 -4.70
CA SER A 46 14.88 -11.67 -4.45
C SER A 46 15.92 -12.78 -4.38
N PHE A 47 16.87 -12.72 -5.31
CA PHE A 47 18.01 -13.63 -5.41
C PHE A 47 19.26 -12.94 -4.87
N GLY A 48 19.97 -13.59 -3.94
CA GLY A 48 21.26 -13.12 -3.46
C GLY A 48 22.41 -13.90 -4.11
N SER A 49 23.46 -13.23 -4.58
CA SER A 49 24.66 -13.87 -5.14
C SER A 49 25.93 -13.23 -4.59
N ILE A 50 27.02 -13.99 -4.54
CA ILE A 50 28.36 -13.42 -4.34
C ILE A 50 28.77 -12.73 -5.66
N LYS A 51 29.38 -11.55 -5.56
CA LYS A 51 29.83 -10.78 -6.73
C LYS A 51 30.92 -11.53 -7.51
N ASN A 52 30.73 -11.65 -8.83
CA ASN A 52 31.60 -12.37 -9.77
C ASN A 52 31.71 -13.91 -9.56
N ASP A 53 30.92 -14.52 -8.67
CA ASP A 53 30.92 -15.99 -8.47
C ASP A 53 30.14 -16.72 -9.58
N LEU A 54 28.97 -16.18 -9.94
CA LEU A 54 28.11 -16.73 -10.98
C LEU A 54 28.62 -16.42 -12.40
N PRO A 55 28.42 -17.34 -13.37
CA PRO A 55 28.56 -17.03 -14.79
C PRO A 55 27.66 -15.86 -15.22
N GLU A 56 28.11 -15.06 -16.18
CA GLU A 56 27.36 -13.89 -16.66
C GLU A 56 25.98 -14.26 -17.22
N GLU A 57 25.87 -15.40 -17.92
CA GLU A 57 24.59 -15.99 -18.34
C GLU A 57 23.62 -16.22 -17.18
N ALA A 58 24.11 -16.73 -16.04
CA ALA A 58 23.30 -17.00 -14.86
C ALA A 58 22.83 -15.69 -14.22
N ALA A 59 23.72 -14.70 -14.11
CA ALA A 59 23.37 -13.38 -13.59
C ALA A 59 22.32 -12.68 -14.48
N VAL A 60 22.42 -12.79 -15.80
CA VAL A 60 21.40 -12.27 -16.73
C VAL A 60 20.08 -13.02 -16.59
N TRP A 61 20.09 -14.35 -16.53
CA TRP A 61 18.87 -15.16 -16.37
C TRP A 61 18.16 -14.89 -15.04
N LEU A 62 18.90 -14.75 -13.92
CA LEU A 62 18.32 -14.38 -12.62
C LEU A 62 17.68 -12.98 -12.66
N ARG A 63 18.34 -11.98 -13.26
CA ARG A 63 17.78 -10.61 -13.45
C ARG A 63 16.56 -10.57 -14.38
N GLN A 64 16.34 -11.59 -15.22
CA GLN A 64 15.14 -11.72 -16.05
C GLN A 64 13.97 -12.36 -15.29
N ASN A 65 14.24 -13.20 -14.29
CA ASN A 65 13.22 -13.95 -13.53
C ASN A 65 12.95 -13.36 -12.13
N GLY A 66 13.78 -12.44 -11.64
CA GLY A 66 13.62 -11.79 -10.34
C GLY A 66 14.63 -10.66 -10.12
N ASN A 67 14.74 -10.20 -8.87
CA ASN A 67 15.64 -9.13 -8.44
C ASN A 67 16.96 -9.73 -7.95
N LEU A 68 18.08 -9.45 -8.61
CA LEU A 68 19.41 -9.98 -8.24
C LEU A 68 20.20 -8.95 -7.42
N ILE A 69 20.59 -9.33 -6.20
CA ILE A 69 21.41 -8.53 -5.29
C ILE A 69 22.80 -9.18 -5.13
N GLU A 70 23.85 -8.39 -5.34
CA GLU A 70 25.25 -8.85 -5.32
C GLU A 70 25.96 -8.45 -4.03
N PHE A 71 26.39 -9.45 -3.27
CA PHE A 71 27.10 -9.32 -1.99
C PHE A 71 28.62 -9.44 -2.17
N LYS A 72 29.39 -8.82 -1.27
CA LYS A 72 30.86 -8.80 -1.32
C LYS A 72 31.49 -10.05 -0.73
N THR A 73 30.85 -10.63 0.28
CA THR A 73 31.36 -11.76 1.06
C THR A 73 30.28 -12.80 1.26
N ARG A 74 30.66 -14.08 1.33
CA ARG A 74 29.75 -15.20 1.61
C ARG A 74 28.93 -14.99 2.90
N ASN A 75 29.56 -14.49 3.96
CA ASN A 75 28.90 -14.19 5.23
C ASN A 75 27.82 -13.12 5.09
N ASP A 76 27.98 -12.13 4.21
CA ASP A 76 26.97 -11.09 3.96
C ASP A 76 25.74 -11.70 3.29
N LEU A 77 25.95 -12.63 2.34
CA LEU A 77 24.90 -13.38 1.66
C LEU A 77 24.17 -14.33 2.62
N GLU A 78 24.91 -15.11 3.41
CA GLU A 78 24.31 -16.04 4.39
C GLU A 78 23.54 -15.27 5.48
N ALA A 79 24.01 -14.10 5.91
CA ALA A 79 23.25 -13.22 6.80
C ALA A 79 21.98 -12.64 6.16
N ALA A 80 22.01 -12.34 4.85
CA ALA A 80 20.84 -11.83 4.13
C ALA A 80 19.80 -12.91 3.79
N VAL A 81 20.22 -14.16 3.59
CA VAL A 81 19.34 -15.33 3.38
C VAL A 81 18.69 -15.77 4.70
N ASN A 82 19.43 -15.72 5.80
CA ASN A 82 18.95 -16.09 7.14
C ASN A 82 18.17 -14.95 7.86
N ASP A 83 17.87 -13.84 7.19
CA ASP A 83 17.00 -12.78 7.70
C ASP A 83 15.55 -13.04 7.26
N PRO A 84 14.61 -13.40 8.16
CA PRO A 84 13.23 -13.71 7.80
C PRO A 84 12.51 -12.55 7.11
N ALA A 85 12.97 -11.31 7.26
CA ALA A 85 12.40 -10.13 6.63
C ALA A 85 12.74 -9.99 5.13
N THR A 86 13.78 -10.67 4.63
CA THR A 86 14.17 -10.59 3.21
C THR A 86 13.46 -11.61 2.33
N GLN A 87 13.18 -12.81 2.88
CA GLN A 87 12.77 -14.01 2.13
C GLN A 87 13.67 -14.27 0.90
N MET A 88 14.97 -14.00 1.03
CA MET A 88 15.93 -14.05 -0.05
C MET A 88 16.39 -15.49 -0.34
N ILE A 89 16.33 -15.89 -1.61
CA ILE A 89 16.92 -17.16 -2.06
C ILE A 89 18.39 -16.88 -2.40
N GLY A 90 19.32 -17.51 -1.68
CA GLY A 90 20.73 -17.46 -2.04
C GLY A 90 20.99 -18.27 -3.30
N VAL A 91 21.92 -17.85 -4.14
CA VAL A 91 22.31 -18.55 -5.36
C VAL A 91 23.83 -18.58 -5.44
N LEU A 92 24.39 -19.79 -5.42
CA LEU A 92 25.82 -20.05 -5.55
C LEU A 92 26.12 -20.83 -6.82
N ARG A 93 27.34 -20.73 -7.31
CA ARG A 93 27.83 -21.58 -8.39
C ARG A 93 27.95 -23.04 -7.94
N SER A 94 27.63 -23.96 -8.84
CA SER A 94 27.87 -25.40 -8.73
C SER A 94 28.62 -25.90 -9.97
N GLU A 95 29.14 -27.13 -9.94
CA GLU A 95 30.06 -27.66 -10.97
C GLU A 95 29.44 -27.62 -12.39
N ASN A 96 28.16 -27.96 -12.51
CA ASN A 96 27.41 -27.97 -13.79
C ASN A 96 26.31 -26.87 -13.88
N GLY A 97 26.24 -25.91 -12.95
CA GLY A 97 25.16 -24.92 -12.97
C GLY A 97 25.10 -24.01 -11.75
N ILE A 98 23.88 -23.76 -11.26
CA ILE A 98 23.61 -22.97 -10.05
C ILE A 98 22.92 -23.83 -8.99
N CYS A 99 23.19 -23.57 -7.72
CA CYS A 99 22.48 -24.17 -6.59
C CYS A 99 21.85 -23.07 -5.73
N ALA A 100 20.59 -23.28 -5.35
CA ALA A 100 19.94 -22.43 -4.36
C ALA A 100 20.45 -22.75 -2.96
N VAL A 101 20.58 -21.71 -2.12
CA VAL A 101 20.82 -21.77 -0.69
C VAL A 101 19.58 -21.22 0.00
N LEU A 102 19.11 -21.96 1.00
CA LEU A 102 17.89 -21.70 1.76
C LEU A 102 18.23 -21.69 3.26
N SER A 103 17.60 -20.79 4.00
CA SER A 103 17.61 -20.74 5.47
C SER A 103 16.79 -21.89 6.07
N GLY A 104 15.71 -22.28 5.38
CA GLY A 104 14.81 -23.38 5.75
C GLY A 104 13.56 -22.96 6.51
N ASP A 105 13.40 -21.67 6.82
CA ASP A 105 12.19 -21.06 7.39
C ASP A 105 11.35 -20.26 6.37
N GLU A 106 11.63 -20.41 5.07
CA GLU A 106 10.89 -19.68 4.03
C GLU A 106 9.43 -20.12 3.89
N PHE A 107 8.58 -19.23 3.38
CA PHE A 107 7.26 -19.64 2.90
C PHE A 107 7.38 -20.69 1.77
N GLU A 108 6.42 -21.62 1.72
CA GLU A 108 6.37 -22.75 0.79
C GLU A 108 6.62 -22.37 -0.68
N LEU A 109 6.15 -21.19 -1.10
CA LEU A 109 6.43 -20.59 -2.42
C LEU A 109 7.94 -20.47 -2.69
N TYR A 110 8.67 -19.76 -1.83
CA TYR A 110 10.11 -19.53 -1.98
C TYR A 110 10.91 -20.81 -1.81
N SER A 111 10.52 -21.68 -0.87
CA SER A 111 11.15 -22.98 -0.69
C SER A 111 11.00 -23.86 -1.95
N THR A 112 9.84 -23.83 -2.61
CA THR A 112 9.59 -24.54 -3.88
C THR A 112 10.38 -23.93 -5.04
N ILE A 113 10.46 -22.60 -5.12
CA ILE A 113 11.25 -21.89 -6.14
C ILE A 113 12.74 -22.23 -5.97
N GLY A 114 13.29 -22.20 -4.75
CA GLY A 114 14.68 -22.57 -4.48
C GLY A 114 14.98 -24.02 -4.88
N LYS A 115 14.12 -24.98 -4.49
CA LYS A 115 14.25 -26.40 -4.85
C LYS A 115 14.18 -26.67 -6.35
N THR A 116 13.49 -25.84 -7.12
CA THR A 116 13.34 -25.99 -8.58
C THR A 116 14.30 -25.12 -9.41
N LEU A 117 14.94 -24.10 -8.81
CA LEU A 117 15.78 -23.11 -9.48
C LEU A 117 16.89 -23.74 -10.34
N SER A 118 17.62 -24.73 -9.81
CA SER A 118 18.67 -25.45 -10.55
C SER A 118 18.11 -26.18 -11.77
N GLN A 119 16.96 -26.85 -11.62
CA GLN A 119 16.33 -27.61 -12.71
C GLN A 119 15.79 -26.68 -13.81
N LEU A 120 15.22 -25.54 -13.44
CA LEU A 120 14.79 -24.50 -14.37
C LEU A 120 15.99 -23.94 -15.16
N TYR A 121 17.12 -23.70 -14.48
CA TYR A 121 18.34 -23.21 -15.12
C TYR A 121 18.99 -24.25 -16.07
N GLU A 122 18.98 -25.53 -15.73
CA GLU A 122 19.44 -26.60 -16.64
C GLU A 122 18.52 -26.78 -17.85
N ASN A 123 17.21 -26.73 -17.64
CA ASN A 123 16.23 -26.97 -18.70
C ASN A 123 16.20 -25.84 -19.74
N ARG A 124 16.75 -24.65 -19.44
CA ARG A 124 16.96 -23.55 -20.42
C ARG A 124 17.72 -23.99 -21.69
N ILE A 125 18.56 -25.03 -21.59
CA ILE A 125 19.35 -25.57 -22.70
C ILE A 125 18.57 -26.65 -23.49
N LYS A 126 17.53 -27.23 -22.87
CA LYS A 126 16.70 -28.32 -23.43
C LYS A 126 15.40 -27.82 -24.06
N GLU A 127 14.91 -26.64 -23.67
CA GLU A 127 13.79 -25.98 -24.36
C GLU A 127 14.19 -25.64 -25.80
N THR A 128 13.53 -26.29 -26.76
CA THR A 128 13.74 -26.02 -28.18
C THR A 128 13.23 -24.63 -28.57
N VAL A 129 13.78 -24.06 -29.65
CA VAL A 129 13.51 -22.68 -30.10
C VAL A 129 12.07 -22.54 -30.63
N PHE A 130 11.12 -22.43 -29.71
CA PHE A 130 9.77 -21.95 -29.98
C PHE A 130 9.77 -20.42 -30.00
N LEU A 131 9.02 -19.82 -30.93
CA LEU A 131 8.72 -18.40 -30.93
C LEU A 131 7.76 -18.06 -29.77
N LYS A 132 8.34 -17.93 -28.57
CA LYS A 132 7.66 -17.44 -27.38
C LYS A 132 7.40 -15.95 -27.56
N THR A 133 6.29 -15.61 -28.20
CA THR A 133 5.77 -14.25 -28.27
C THR A 133 5.46 -13.78 -26.86
N LEU A 134 6.45 -13.17 -26.22
CA LEU A 134 6.29 -12.46 -24.95
C LEU A 134 5.42 -11.24 -25.24
N ILE A 135 4.10 -11.41 -25.12
CA ILE A 135 3.19 -10.29 -24.90
C ILE A 135 3.73 -9.60 -23.64
N PRO A 136 4.17 -8.34 -23.71
CA PRO A 136 4.62 -7.65 -22.51
C PRO A 136 3.42 -7.52 -21.60
N GLN A 137 3.41 -8.29 -20.51
CA GLN A 137 2.50 -8.04 -19.40
C GLN A 137 2.93 -6.69 -18.83
N GLU A 138 2.28 -5.62 -19.28
CA GLU A 138 2.44 -4.30 -18.68
C GLU A 138 2.32 -4.45 -17.17
N ALA A 139 3.27 -3.88 -16.44
CA ALA A 139 3.55 -4.24 -15.06
C ALA A 139 2.43 -3.69 -14.15
N ASN A 140 1.31 -4.40 -14.12
CA ASN A 140 0.03 -3.81 -13.76
C ASN A 140 -0.22 -3.92 -12.25
N TYR A 141 0.43 -3.01 -11.52
CA TYR A 141 0.25 -2.85 -10.08
C TYR A 141 -1.09 -2.20 -9.70
N ASP A 142 -2.05 -2.05 -10.63
CA ASP A 142 -3.44 -1.71 -10.29
C ASP A 142 -4.04 -2.68 -9.28
N GLY A 143 -3.61 -3.96 -9.21
CA GLY A 143 -4.12 -4.89 -8.20
C GLY A 143 -3.93 -4.38 -6.76
N LEU A 144 -2.68 -4.15 -6.35
CA LEU A 144 -2.36 -3.62 -5.03
C LEU A 144 -2.74 -2.13 -4.89
N LYS A 145 -2.54 -1.33 -5.93
CA LYS A 145 -2.87 0.11 -5.89
C LYS A 145 -4.37 0.35 -5.77
N SER A 146 -5.20 -0.40 -6.50
CA SER A 146 -6.66 -0.36 -6.38
C SER A 146 -7.14 -0.89 -5.04
N LEU A 147 -6.54 -1.97 -4.51
CA LEU A 147 -6.87 -2.47 -3.17
C LEU A 147 -6.63 -1.39 -2.10
N LEU A 148 -5.47 -0.73 -2.14
CA LEU A 148 -5.15 0.39 -1.23
C LEU A 148 -6.09 1.59 -1.43
N ILE A 149 -6.47 1.92 -2.67
CA ILE A 149 -7.45 2.97 -2.98
C ILE A 149 -8.85 2.61 -2.45
N VAL A 150 -9.30 1.36 -2.61
CA VAL A 150 -10.60 0.87 -2.13
C VAL A 150 -10.66 0.88 -0.61
N ILE A 151 -9.63 0.37 0.08
CA ILE A 151 -9.54 0.44 1.55
C ILE A 151 -9.55 1.90 2.00
N THR A 152 -8.72 2.77 1.40
CA THR A 152 -8.69 4.20 1.73
C THR A 152 -10.04 4.88 1.52
N LEU A 153 -10.78 4.53 0.45
CA LEU A 153 -12.11 5.06 0.18
C LEU A 153 -13.12 4.62 1.25
N ILE A 154 -13.14 3.33 1.61
CA ILE A 154 -14.03 2.76 2.63
C ILE A 154 -13.73 3.39 4.00
N THR A 155 -12.47 3.42 4.43
CA THR A 155 -12.03 4.09 5.66
C THR A 155 -12.47 5.55 5.68
N ALA A 156 -12.32 6.26 4.56
CA ALA A 156 -12.70 7.67 4.45
C ALA A 156 -14.21 7.95 4.31
N MET A 157 -15.05 6.91 4.14
CA MET A 157 -16.51 6.99 4.30
C MET A 157 -16.90 6.76 5.75
N PHE A 158 -16.35 5.74 6.42
CA PHE A 158 -16.56 5.51 7.85
C PHE A 158 -16.10 6.70 8.71
N MET A 159 -14.98 7.33 8.37
CA MET A 159 -14.48 8.53 9.08
C MET A 159 -15.39 9.76 8.91
N GLY A 160 -16.20 9.85 7.84
CA GLY A 160 -17.23 10.88 7.71
C GLY A 160 -18.40 10.66 8.68
N CYS A 161 -18.84 9.41 8.81
CA CYS A 161 -19.87 9.00 9.75
C CYS A 161 -19.44 9.17 11.22
N THR A 162 -18.24 8.70 11.60
CA THR A 162 -17.74 8.82 12.98
C THR A 162 -17.49 10.28 13.37
N PHE A 163 -17.04 11.14 12.45
CA PHE A 163 -16.95 12.58 12.67
C PHE A 163 -18.30 13.20 13.03
N ASN A 164 -19.39 12.82 12.35
CA ASN A 164 -20.74 13.31 12.68
C ASN A 164 -21.20 12.81 14.07
N SER A 165 -20.99 11.52 14.37
CA SER A 165 -21.29 10.94 15.68
C SER A 165 -20.49 11.61 16.81
N MET A 166 -19.19 11.82 16.64
CA MET A 166 -18.33 12.44 17.66
C MET A 166 -18.73 13.90 17.92
N ASN A 167 -19.12 14.65 16.88
CA ASN A 167 -19.68 16.01 17.03
C ASN A 167 -21.07 16.04 17.70
N ILE A 168 -21.77 14.90 17.85
CA ILE A 168 -23.02 14.79 18.61
C ILE A 168 -22.73 14.32 20.05
N ILE A 169 -21.70 13.50 20.25
CA ILE A 169 -21.26 13.00 21.56
C ILE A 169 -20.56 14.12 22.35
N GLY A 170 -19.59 14.82 21.74
CA GLY A 170 -18.87 15.92 22.39
C GLY A 170 -19.79 17.06 22.83
N GLU A 171 -20.82 17.42 22.05
CA GLU A 171 -21.82 18.42 22.47
C GLU A 171 -22.74 17.92 23.61
N LYS A 172 -22.80 16.61 23.91
CA LYS A 172 -23.42 16.10 25.14
C LYS A 172 -22.43 16.12 26.32
N GLU A 173 -21.17 15.74 26.09
CA GLU A 173 -20.11 15.68 27.10
C GLU A 173 -19.72 17.07 27.61
N ASP A 174 -19.63 18.08 26.73
CA ASP A 174 -19.45 19.50 27.05
C ASP A 174 -20.67 20.14 27.79
N GLY A 175 -21.68 19.35 28.16
CA GLY A 175 -22.88 19.82 28.87
C GLY A 175 -23.85 20.67 28.02
N ILE A 176 -23.59 20.83 26.71
CA ILE A 176 -24.42 21.62 25.79
C ILE A 176 -25.82 20.98 25.59
N ALA A 177 -26.06 19.78 26.10
CA ALA A 177 -27.40 19.22 26.29
C ALA A 177 -28.30 20.06 27.23
N LEU A 178 -27.76 20.77 28.23
CA LEU A 178 -28.52 21.73 29.04
C LEU A 178 -28.84 23.05 28.29
N VAL A 179 -28.19 23.29 27.15
CA VAL A 179 -28.32 24.54 26.36
C VAL A 179 -29.64 24.59 25.56
N ASN A 180 -30.57 23.67 25.81
CA ASN A 180 -32.00 23.89 25.56
C ASN A 180 -32.55 25.15 26.27
N GLN A 181 -31.79 25.73 27.22
CA GLN A 181 -32.04 27.06 27.82
C GLN A 181 -31.50 28.27 27.04
N ILE A 182 -30.54 28.13 26.11
CA ILE A 182 -29.98 29.29 25.36
C ILE A 182 -30.42 29.30 23.89
N LEU A 183 -30.78 28.13 23.32
CA LEU A 183 -31.38 28.02 21.99
C LEU A 183 -32.53 26.99 22.00
N PRO A 184 -33.80 27.42 22.14
CA PRO A 184 -34.94 26.51 22.16
C PRO A 184 -35.12 25.88 20.78
N MET A 185 -34.87 24.57 20.67
CA MET A 185 -34.87 23.87 19.38
C MET A 185 -35.42 22.44 19.52
N ASN A 186 -36.42 22.11 18.70
CA ASN A 186 -37.02 20.78 18.70
C ASN A 186 -35.99 19.71 18.22
N THR A 187 -35.88 18.61 18.97
CA THR A 187 -34.89 17.53 18.77
C THR A 187 -34.83 17.03 17.33
N ARG A 188 -35.98 16.91 16.64
CA ARG A 188 -36.04 16.49 15.23
C ARG A 188 -35.30 17.45 14.31
N THR A 189 -35.49 18.75 14.51
CA THR A 189 -34.87 19.82 13.69
C THR A 189 -33.36 19.90 13.93
N TYR A 190 -32.91 19.68 15.18
CA TYR A 190 -31.48 19.61 15.52
C TYR A 190 -30.79 18.42 14.82
N ILE A 191 -31.38 17.23 14.89
CA ILE A 191 -30.87 16.02 14.20
C ILE A 191 -30.78 16.27 12.69
N LEU A 192 -31.82 16.84 12.07
CA LEU A 192 -31.83 17.15 10.64
C LEU A 192 -30.73 18.16 10.24
N GLN A 193 -30.45 19.18 11.07
CA GLN A 193 -29.37 20.12 10.80
C GLN A 193 -27.98 19.49 10.94
N LYS A 194 -27.75 18.63 11.95
CA LYS A 194 -26.51 17.82 12.06
C LYS A 194 -26.31 16.93 10.85
N LEU A 195 -27.35 16.21 10.43
CA LEU A 195 -27.32 15.33 9.26
C LEU A 195 -27.00 16.11 7.97
N ALA A 196 -27.63 17.28 7.78
CA ALA A 196 -27.34 18.15 6.65
C ALA A 196 -25.90 18.68 6.67
N LEU A 197 -25.39 19.14 7.83
CA LEU A 197 -24.01 19.64 7.94
C LEU A 197 -22.97 18.54 7.70
N GLY A 198 -23.21 17.33 8.21
CA GLY A 198 -22.42 16.14 7.88
C GLY A 198 -22.43 15.85 6.38
N PHE A 199 -23.62 15.84 5.75
CA PHE A 199 -23.77 15.61 4.31
C PHE A 199 -23.07 16.66 3.44
N TRP A 200 -23.21 17.96 3.76
CA TRP A 200 -22.50 19.04 3.03
C TRP A 200 -20.99 18.96 3.22
N GLY A 201 -20.52 18.62 4.44
CA GLY A 201 -19.11 18.34 4.70
C GLY A 201 -18.60 17.17 3.88
N GLU A 202 -19.34 16.07 3.80
CA GLU A 202 -18.99 14.88 3.03
C GLU A 202 -18.99 15.16 1.52
N LEU A 203 -19.93 15.98 1.03
CA LEU A 203 -20.01 16.39 -0.38
C LEU A 203 -18.82 17.28 -0.78
N TYR A 204 -18.42 18.20 0.09
CA TYR A 204 -17.20 19.00 -0.07
C TYR A 204 -15.94 18.12 -0.01
N ARG A 205 -15.84 17.21 0.98
CA ARG A 205 -14.78 16.21 1.11
C ARG A 205 -14.68 15.29 -0.12
N ARG A 206 -15.81 14.93 -0.73
CA ARG A 206 -15.87 14.15 -1.98
C ARG A 206 -15.41 14.97 -3.19
N ARG A 207 -15.85 16.22 -3.35
CA ARG A 207 -15.35 17.10 -4.43
C ARG A 207 -13.85 17.40 -4.30
N LEU A 208 -13.34 17.63 -3.09
CA LEU A 208 -11.92 17.88 -2.86
C LEU A 208 -11.07 16.66 -3.22
N ARG A 209 -11.46 15.45 -2.76
CA ARG A 209 -10.83 14.18 -3.16
C ARG A 209 -10.87 13.99 -4.69
N LEU A 210 -12.04 14.21 -5.32
CA LEU A 210 -12.18 14.07 -6.77
C LEU A 210 -11.29 15.06 -7.55
N PHE A 211 -11.16 16.30 -7.06
CA PHE A 211 -10.29 17.32 -7.68
C PHE A 211 -8.81 16.94 -7.61
N PHE A 212 -8.31 16.49 -6.45
CA PHE A 212 -6.93 16.03 -6.32
C PHE A 212 -6.66 14.79 -7.18
N VAL A 213 -7.57 13.80 -7.19
CA VAL A 213 -7.42 12.58 -8.01
C VAL A 213 -7.46 12.91 -9.50
N LEU A 214 -8.46 13.67 -9.97
CA LEU A 214 -8.56 14.05 -11.39
C LEU A 214 -7.41 14.94 -11.86
N LYS A 215 -6.87 15.81 -11.00
CA LYS A 215 -5.71 16.63 -11.36
C LYS A 215 -4.45 15.78 -11.48
N LEU A 216 -4.18 14.91 -10.50
CA LEU A 216 -3.04 13.99 -10.53
C LEU A 216 -3.10 12.94 -11.65
N ILE A 217 -4.28 12.67 -12.22
CA ILE A 217 -4.46 11.85 -13.43
C ILE A 217 -4.15 12.64 -14.72
N LYS A 218 -4.25 13.98 -14.69
CA LYS A 218 -4.07 14.85 -15.87
C LYS A 218 -2.65 15.42 -16.02
N ASP A 219 -1.80 15.23 -15.03
CA ASP A 219 -0.38 15.57 -15.04
C ASP A 219 0.49 14.32 -15.37
N LYS A 220 -0.05 13.41 -16.21
CA LYS A 220 0.58 12.23 -16.83
C LYS A 220 0.17 12.13 -18.30
#